data_AF-A0A8T6JXE3-F1
#
_entry.id   AF-A0A8T6JXE3-F1
#
_cell.length_a   1.000
_cell.length_b   1.000
_cell.length_c   1.000
_cell.angle_alpha   90.00
_cell.angle_beta   90.00
_cell.angle_gamma   90.00
#
_symmetry.space_group_name_H-M   'P 1'
#
loop_
_entity.id
_entity.type
_entity.pdbx_description
1 polymer ?
#
loop_
_entity_poly.entity_id
_entity_poly.type
_entity_poly.pdbx_seq_one_letter_code
_entity_poly.pdbx_strand_id
1 'polypeptide(L)' 'KVYMQPAAEGTGIIAGGAMRAVFECCGVRNVLAKSYGSRNPINVVRATVRALHEARSPGQVARTRGKSVKEIVA' A
#
# COMPACT_ATOMS: atom_id res chain seq x y z
N LYS A 1 -11.13 -8.44 1.50
CA LYS A 1 -10.47 -7.50 0.56
C LYS A 1 -9.88 -6.35 1.36
N VAL A 2 -8.65 -5.93 1.07
CA VAL A 2 -8.06 -4.73 1.69
C VAL A 2 -7.97 -3.63 0.63
N TYR A 3 -8.20 -2.40 1.06
CA TYR A 3 -8.01 -1.20 0.28
C TYR A 3 -6.97 -0.33 0.98
N MET A 4 -6.06 0.26 0.20
CA MET A 4 -4.99 1.12 0.70
C MET A 4 -4.88 2.30 -0.24
N GLN A 5 -4.72 3.50 0.32
CA GLN A 5 -4.59 4.74 -0.41
C GLN A 5 -3.44 5.56 0.18
N PRO A 6 -2.55 6.11 -0.67
CA PRO A 6 -1.56 7.09 -0.23
C PRO A 6 -2.24 8.26 0.47
N ALA A 7 -1.65 8.72 1.57
CA ALA A 7 -2.15 9.86 2.32
C ALA A 7 -1.17 11.04 2.28
N ALA A 8 -1.68 12.24 2.52
CA ALA A 8 -0.85 13.43 2.63
C ALA A 8 0.11 13.34 3.83
N GLU A 9 1.18 14.12 3.79
CA GLU A 9 2.12 14.23 4.91
C GLU A 9 1.41 14.65 6.19
N GLY A 10 1.82 14.09 7.33
CA GLY A 10 1.21 14.35 8.64
C GLY A 10 -0.09 13.57 8.90
N THR A 11 -0.63 12.82 7.94
CA THR A 11 -1.85 12.02 8.15
C THR A 11 -1.62 10.84 9.09
N GLY A 12 -0.41 10.25 9.05
CA GLY A 12 -0.11 9.04 9.81
C GLY A 12 -0.76 7.77 9.23
N ILE A 13 -0.80 6.72 10.03
CA ILE A 13 -1.34 5.40 9.64
C ILE A 13 -2.79 5.27 10.15
N ILE A 14 -3.76 5.47 9.25
CA ILE A 14 -5.19 5.26 9.54
C ILE A 14 -5.60 3.89 8.98
N ALA A 15 -5.49 2.87 9.81
CA ALA A 15 -5.77 1.49 9.44
C ALA A 15 -6.26 0.66 10.64
N GLY A 16 -6.91 -0.47 10.38
CA GLY A 16 -7.23 -1.45 11.43
C GLY A 16 -5.96 -2.11 11.99
N GLY A 17 -5.99 -2.58 13.24
CA GLY A 17 -4.80 -3.01 14.00
C GLY A 17 -3.89 -4.02 13.27
N ALA A 18 -4.47 -5.05 12.65
CA ALA A 18 -3.70 -6.03 11.88
C ALA A 18 -2.94 -5.42 10.69
N MET A 19 -3.54 -4.45 9.99
CA MET A 19 -2.90 -3.76 8.87
C MET A 19 -1.87 -2.74 9.38
N ARG A 20 -2.20 -2.02 10.46
CA ARG A 20 -1.31 -1.02 11.08
C ARG A 20 0.03 -1.66 11.48
N ALA A 21 0.01 -2.81 12.15
CA ALA A 21 1.24 -3.51 12.53
C ALA A 21 2.14 -3.82 11.32
N VAL A 22 1.53 -4.23 10.19
CA VAL A 22 2.29 -4.48 8.95
C VAL A 22 2.89 -3.18 8.41
N PHE A 23 2.11 -2.10 8.34
CA PHE A 23 2.58 -0.81 7.84
C PHE A 23 3.72 -0.22 8.67
N GLU A 24 3.62 -0.32 10.00
CA GLU A 24 4.67 0.13 10.92
C GLU A 24 5.96 -0.66 10.71
N CYS A 25 5.89 -1.99 10.61
CA CYS A 25 7.05 -2.84 10.32
C CYS A 25 7.69 -2.54 8.95
N CYS A 26 6.88 -2.19 7.95
CA CYS A 26 7.36 -1.82 6.61
C CYS A 26 7.86 -0.37 6.52
N GLY A 27 7.75 0.44 7.59
CA GLY A 27 8.17 1.84 7.60
C GLY A 27 7.22 2.80 6.84
N VAL A 28 5.98 2.38 6.57
CA VAL A 28 4.97 3.24 5.93
C VAL A 28 4.46 4.26 6.94
N ARG A 29 4.60 5.55 6.62
CA ARG A 29 4.24 6.63 7.55
C ARG A 29 2.84 7.21 7.33
N ASN A 30 2.42 7.35 6.07
CA ASN A 30 1.17 8.02 5.71
C ASN A 30 0.34 7.12 4.80
N VAL A 31 -0.75 6.56 5.33
CA VAL A 31 -1.65 5.67 4.57
C VAL A 31 -3.05 5.64 5.17
N LEU A 32 -4.07 5.65 4.30
CA LEU A 32 -5.44 5.33 4.65
C LEU A 32 -5.73 3.89 4.19
N ALA A 33 -6.16 3.01 5.08
CA ALA A 33 -6.46 1.63 4.72
C ALA A 33 -7.74 1.10 5.38
N LYS A 34 -8.50 0.33 4.60
CA LYS A 34 -9.75 -0.29 5.07
C LYS A 34 -9.84 -1.75 4.63
N SER A 35 -10.21 -2.62 5.56
CA SER A 35 -10.60 -4.00 5.25
C SER A 35 -12.10 -4.07 5.00
N TYR A 36 -12.50 -4.66 3.87
CA TYR A 36 -13.87 -5.00 3.52
C TYR A 36 -14.05 -6.52 3.52
N GLY A 37 -15.14 -7.00 4.13
CA GLY A 37 -15.45 -8.43 4.28
C GLY A 37 -14.90 -9.02 5.58
N SER A 38 -14.24 -10.18 5.49
CA SER A 38 -13.71 -10.92 6.64
C SER A 38 -12.76 -10.06 7.50
N ARG A 39 -12.94 -10.15 8.82
CA ARG A 39 -12.13 -9.47 9.84
C ARG A 39 -11.12 -10.40 10.51
N ASN A 40 -10.90 -11.61 9.97
CA ASN A 40 -9.90 -12.54 10.50
C ASN A 40 -8.50 -11.92 10.40
N PRO A 41 -7.77 -11.71 11.52
CA PRO A 41 -6.48 -11.02 11.52
C PRO A 41 -5.44 -11.67 10.60
N ILE A 42 -5.36 -13.00 10.55
CA ILE A 42 -4.40 -13.73 9.72
C ILE A 42 -4.63 -13.42 8.24
N ASN A 43 -5.90 -13.46 7.81
CA ASN A 43 -6.26 -13.19 6.42
C ASN A 43 -6.08 -11.72 6.06
N VAL A 44 -6.33 -10.81 7.00
CA VAL A 44 -6.09 -9.37 6.80
C VAL A 44 -4.61 -9.11 6.61
N VAL A 45 -3.73 -9.65 7.47
CA VAL A 45 -2.27 -9.52 7.33
C VAL A 45 -1.80 -10.07 5.98
N ARG A 46 -2.20 -11.29 5.63
CA ARG A 46 -1.84 -11.91 4.34
C ARG A 46 -2.30 -11.06 3.15
N ALA A 47 -3.52 -10.52 3.22
CA ALA A 47 -4.04 -9.66 2.17
C ALA A 47 -3.28 -8.32 2.07
N THR A 48 -2.90 -7.72 3.19
CA THR A 48 -2.09 -6.48 3.22
C THR A 48 -0.71 -6.70 2.63
N VAL A 49 -0.01 -7.77 3.03
CA VAL A 49 1.32 -8.11 2.48
C VAL A 49 1.24 -8.35 0.97
N ARG A 50 0.23 -9.11 0.51
CA ARG A 50 0.01 -9.32 -0.92
C ARG A 50 -0.23 -8.00 -1.66
N ALA A 51 -1.06 -7.12 -1.12
CA ALA A 51 -1.38 -5.85 -1.77
C ALA A 51 -0.16 -4.90 -1.84
N LEU A 52 0.75 -4.96 -0.86
CA LEU A 52 2.03 -4.23 -0.92
C LEU A 52 2.95 -4.79 -2.02
N HIS A 53 3.00 -6.10 -2.21
CA HIS A 53 3.78 -6.73 -3.30
C HIS A 53 3.25 -6.37 -4.70
N GLU A 54 1.94 -6.15 -4.84
CA GLU A 54 1.32 -5.77 -6.12
C GLU A 54 1.55 -4.29 -6.47
N ALA A 55 1.99 -3.47 -5.51
CA ALA A 55 2.28 -2.06 -5.73
C ALA A 55 3.48 -1.88 -6.70
N ARG A 56 3.34 -0.97 -7.67
CA ARG A 56 4.36 -0.71 -8.68
C ARG A 56 4.91 0.70 -8.50
N SER A 57 6.23 0.81 -8.51
CA SER A 57 6.93 2.10 -8.57
C SER A 57 6.89 2.69 -9.99
N PRO A 58 6.93 4.02 -10.14
CA PRO A 58 7.04 4.67 -11.45
C PRO A 58 8.19 4.14 -12.30
N GLY A 59 9.34 3.82 -11.68
CA GLY A 59 10.50 3.24 -12.37
C GLY A 59 10.24 1.84 -12.93
N GLN A 60 9.52 0.98 -12.20
CA GLN A 60 9.11 -0.33 -12.72
C GLN A 60 8.15 -0.17 -13.90
N VAL A 61 7.18 0.76 -13.80
CA VAL A 61 6.23 1.03 -14.88
C VAL A 61 6.93 1.59 -16.12
N ALA A 62 7.86 2.52 -15.93
CA ALA A 62 8.67 3.11 -17.01
C ALA A 62 9.47 2.03 -17.76
N ARG A 63 10.16 1.14 -17.02
CA ARG A 63 10.91 0.02 -17.60
C ARG A 63 10.04 -0.93 -18.40
N THR A 64 8.88 -1.31 -17.87
CA THR A 64 7.94 -2.20 -18.58
C THR A 64 7.37 -1.54 -19.84
N ARG A 65 7.22 -0.22 -19.84
CA ARG A 65 6.65 0.55 -20.97
C ARG A 65 7.70 1.10 -21.95
N GLY A 66 8.99 0.92 -21.69
CA GLY A 66 10.08 1.47 -22.52
C GLY A 66 10.13 3.01 -22.55
N LYS A 67 9.62 3.67 -21.51
CA LYS A 67 9.59 5.14 -21.39
C LYS A 67 10.53 5.61 -20.29
N SER A 68 10.85 6.91 -20.29
CA SER A 68 11.54 7.54 -19.17
C SER A 68 10.59 7.71 -17.96
N VAL A 69 11.16 7.83 -16.75
CA VAL A 69 10.34 8.05 -15.53
C VAL A 69 9.60 9.38 -15.59
N LYS A 70 10.21 10.42 -16.19
CA LYS A 70 9.59 11.74 -16.35
C LYS A 70 8.29 11.65 -17.15
N GLU A 71 8.26 10.86 -18.22
CA GLU A 71 7.06 10.67 -19.06
C GLU A 71 5.96 9.83 -18.41
N ILE A 72 6.25 9.11 -17.32
CA ILE A 72 5.26 8.31 -16.57
C ILE A 72 4.63 9.10 -15.42
N VAL A 73 5.35 10.11 -14.91
CA VAL A 73 4.94 10.91 -13.75
C VAL A 73 4.41 12.29 -14.17
N ALA A 74 4.75 12.76 -15.37
CA ALA A 74 4.14 13.93 -16.02
C ALA A 74 2.67 13.67 -16.35
#